data_AF-A0A2M7Y9Q0-F1
#
_entry.id   AF-A0A2M7Y9Q0-F1
#
_cell.length_a   1.000
_cell.length_b   1.000
_cell.length_c   1.000
_cell.angle_alpha   90.00
_cell.angle_beta   90.00
_cell.angle_gamma   90.00
#
_symmetry.space_group_name_H-M   'P 1'
#
loop_
_entity.id
_entity.type
_entity.pdbx_description
1 polymer ?
#
loop_
_entity_poly.entity_id
_entity_poly.type
_entity_poly.pdbx_seq_one_letter_code
_entity_poly.pdbx_strand_id
1 'polypeptide(L)'
;MTQAKPLIRAWALLVALSLATTALTALIGDGAPHPALAGAVLALAGLKASVILRRYLGLAAAPLWRKGFETVLAALLLTLFAVWLIPSL
;
A
#
# COMPACT_ATOMS: atom_id res chain seq x y z
N MET A 1 -0.81 29.19 -6.73
CA MET A 1 -1.89 28.19 -6.59
C MET A 1 -1.69 26.91 -7.43
N THR A 2 -0.45 26.54 -7.80
CA THR A 2 -0.18 25.46 -8.78
C THR A 2 0.07 24.06 -8.19
N GLN A 3 0.20 23.93 -6.86
CA GLN A 3 0.51 22.64 -6.17
C GLN A 3 -0.74 21.82 -5.76
N ALA A 4 -1.94 22.41 -5.76
CA ALA A 4 -3.15 21.72 -5.28
C ALA A 4 -3.59 20.58 -6.21
N LYS A 5 -3.41 20.73 -7.53
CA LYS A 5 -3.81 19.74 -8.54
C LYS A 5 -3.14 18.36 -8.35
N PRO A 6 -1.81 18.24 -8.20
CA PRO A 6 -1.17 16.95 -7.97
C PRO A 6 -1.53 16.33 -6.61
N LEU A 7 -1.78 17.16 -5.58
CA LEU A 7 -2.19 16.68 -4.27
C LEU A 7 -3.62 16.10 -4.29
N ILE A 8 -4.57 16.78 -4.94
CA ILE A 8 -5.95 16.30 -5.11
C ILE A 8 -5.99 14.99 -5.89
N ARG A 9 -5.13 14.84 -6.92
CA ARG A 9 -5.00 13.58 -7.66
C ARG A 9 -4.46 12.44 -6.77
N ALA A 10 -3.46 12.72 -5.93
CA ALA A 10 -2.94 11.74 -4.99
C ALA A 10 -4.00 11.32 -3.96
N TRP A 11 -4.77 12.29 -3.46
CA TRP A 11 -5.90 12.03 -2.58
C TRP A 11 -6.97 11.16 -3.25
N ALA A 12 -7.40 11.50 -4.47
CA ALA A 12 -8.39 10.71 -5.22
C ALA A 12 -7.91 9.27 -5.46
N LEU A 13 -6.61 9.09 -5.75
CA LEU A 13 -6.00 7.76 -5.86
C LEU A 13 -6.05 6.99 -4.53
N LEU A 14 -5.80 7.63 -3.40
CA LEU A 14 -5.91 7.01 -2.07
C LEU A 14 -7.35 6.59 -1.75
N VAL A 15 -8.35 7.39 -2.15
CA VAL A 15 -9.77 7.05 -2.04
C VAL A 15 -10.07 5.81 -2.88
N ALA A 16 -9.65 5.80 -4.16
CA ALA A 16 -9.85 4.65 -5.04
C ALA A 16 -9.17 3.37 -4.51
N LEU A 17 -7.93 3.45 -4.01
CA LEU A 17 -7.23 2.33 -3.39
C LEU A 17 -7.94 1.83 -2.12
N SER A 18 -8.55 2.73 -1.35
CA SER A 18 -9.32 2.35 -0.16
C SER A 18 -10.59 1.60 -0.55
N LEU A 19 -11.33 2.09 -1.55
CA LEU A 19 -12.49 1.38 -2.09
C LEU A 19 -12.12 0.00 -2.64
N ALA A 20 -11.00 -0.11 -3.36
CA ALA A 20 -10.48 -1.39 -3.85
C ALA A 20 -10.16 -2.36 -2.71
N THR A 21 -9.57 -1.86 -1.61
CA THR A 21 -9.28 -2.67 -0.42
C THR A 21 -10.57 -3.17 0.24
N THR A 22 -11.57 -2.31 0.40
CA THR A 22 -12.88 -2.67 0.96
C THR A 22 -13.59 -3.70 0.10
N ALA A 23 -13.63 -3.49 -1.22
CA ALA A 23 -14.24 -4.43 -2.16
C ALA A 23 -13.54 -5.78 -2.11
N LEU A 24 -12.20 -5.81 -2.13
CA LEU A 24 -11.42 -7.04 -2.03
C LEU A 24 -11.68 -7.78 -0.72
N THR A 25 -11.78 -7.05 0.40
CA THR A 25 -12.04 -7.63 1.71
C THR A 25 -13.46 -8.22 1.80
N ALA A 26 -14.45 -7.57 1.17
CA ALA A 26 -15.81 -8.08 1.10
C ALA A 26 -15.92 -9.42 0.34
N LEU A 27 -14.97 -9.72 -0.56
CA LEU A 27 -14.91 -10.99 -1.27
C LEU A 27 -14.33 -12.15 -0.44
N ILE A 28 -13.68 -11.87 0.70
CA ILE A 28 -13.04 -12.90 1.53
C ILE A 28 -14.07 -13.82 2.19
N GLY A 29 -15.31 -13.35 2.43
CA GLY A 29 -16.38 -14.14 3.06
C GLY A 29 -16.01 -14.68 4.45
N ASP A 30 -16.75 -15.67 4.94
CA ASP A 30 -16.52 -16.33 6.25
C ASP A 30 -15.44 -17.44 6.20
N GLY A 31 -14.79 -17.63 5.05
CA GLY A 31 -13.77 -18.66 4.84
C GLY A 31 -12.38 -18.24 5.34
N ALA A 32 -11.49 -19.23 5.51
CA ALA A 32 -10.10 -18.94 5.83
C ALA A 32 -9.47 -18.04 4.74
N PRO A 33 -8.76 -16.96 5.13
CA PRO A 33 -8.24 -15.99 4.18
C PRO A 33 -7.24 -16.64 3.22
N HIS A 34 -7.52 -16.55 1.92
CA HIS A 34 -6.67 -17.15 0.89
C HIS A 34 -5.34 -16.37 0.75
N PRO A 35 -4.18 -17.03 0.60
CA PRO A 35 -2.88 -16.35 0.49
C PRO A 35 -2.82 -15.29 -0.61
N ALA A 36 -3.50 -15.56 -1.74
CA ALA A 36 -3.61 -14.59 -2.83
C ALA A 36 -4.36 -13.31 -2.42
N LEU A 37 -5.40 -13.41 -1.59
CA LEU A 37 -6.17 -12.26 -1.10
C LEU A 37 -5.36 -11.46 -0.08
N ALA A 38 -4.67 -12.14 0.85
CA ALA A 38 -3.75 -11.50 1.78
C ALA A 38 -2.63 -10.75 1.04
N GLY A 39 -2.03 -11.37 0.02
CA GLY A 39 -1.04 -10.73 -0.84
C GLY A 39 -1.59 -9.52 -1.59
N ALA A 40 -2.82 -9.60 -2.11
CA ALA A 40 -3.47 -8.48 -2.79
C ALA A 40 -3.79 -7.30 -1.85
N VAL A 41 -4.22 -7.57 -0.61
CA VAL A 41 -4.41 -6.52 0.41
C VAL A 41 -3.08 -5.86 0.76
N LEU A 42 -2.01 -6.63 0.97
CA LEU A 42 -0.67 -6.10 1.22
C LEU A 42 -0.14 -5.28 0.05
N ALA A 43 -0.39 -5.71 -1.20
CA ALA A 43 -0.04 -4.94 -2.38
C ALA A 43 -0.77 -3.59 -2.40
N LEU A 44 -2.08 -3.57 -2.14
CA LEU A 44 -2.86 -2.34 -2.03
C LEU A 44 -2.34 -1.41 -0.93
N ALA A 45 -1.98 -1.96 0.24
CA ALA A 45 -1.36 -1.21 1.32
C ALA A 45 -0.01 -0.59 0.89
N GLY A 46 0.83 -1.35 0.18
CA GLY A 46 2.10 -0.88 -0.37
C GLY A 46 1.93 0.22 -1.41
N LEU A 47 0.92 0.13 -2.28
CA LEU A 47 0.59 1.21 -3.22
C LEU A 47 0.19 2.49 -2.48
N LYS A 48 -0.66 2.40 -1.44
CA LYS A 48 -1.07 3.57 -0.64
C LYS A 48 0.13 4.23 0.03
N ALA A 49 0.98 3.44 0.68
CA ALA A 49 2.20 3.93 1.30
C ALA A 49 3.13 4.60 0.27
N SER A 50 3.31 4.00 -0.92
CA SER A 50 4.12 4.60 -2.00
C SER A 50 3.56 5.95 -2.48
N VAL A 51 2.23 6.11 -2.57
CA VAL A 51 1.59 7.38 -2.90
C VAL A 51 1.88 8.44 -1.84
N ILE A 52 1.74 8.08 -0.55
CA ILE A 52 2.02 8.99 0.57
C ILE A 52 3.50 9.41 0.58
N LEU A 53 4.43 8.46 0.48
CA LEU A 53 5.86 8.77 0.46
C LEU A 53 6.23 9.71 -0.70
N ARG A 54 5.74 9.43 -1.90
CA ARG A 54 6.11 10.21 -3.09
C ARG A 54 5.47 11.59 -3.11
N ARG A 55 4.23 11.74 -2.64
CA ARG A 55 3.41 12.95 -2.83
C ARG A 55 3.18 13.78 -1.58
N TYR A 56 3.12 13.15 -0.40
CA TYR A 56 2.90 13.85 0.87
C TYR A 56 4.22 14.14 1.60
N LEU A 57 5.15 13.19 1.60
CA LEU A 57 6.49 13.41 2.19
C LEU A 57 7.46 14.15 1.26
N GLY A 58 7.05 14.47 0.03
CA GLY A 58 7.86 15.25 -0.91
C GLY A 58 9.11 14.52 -1.43
N LEU A 59 9.27 13.23 -1.16
CA LEU A 59 10.43 12.42 -1.56
C LEU A 59 10.59 12.32 -3.10
N ALA A 60 9.62 12.79 -3.88
CA ALA A 60 9.79 12.99 -5.31
C ALA A 60 11.00 13.87 -5.67
N ALA A 61 11.39 14.81 -4.80
CA ALA A 61 12.58 15.66 -4.99
C ALA A 61 13.91 15.00 -4.58
N ALA A 62 13.87 13.83 -3.92
CA ALA A 62 15.05 13.15 -3.37
C ALA A 62 15.08 11.66 -3.77
N PRO A 63 15.61 11.32 -4.97
CA PRO A 63 15.50 9.99 -5.55
C PRO A 63 16.22 8.89 -4.76
N LEU A 64 17.34 9.21 -4.11
CA LEU A 64 18.08 8.30 -3.23
C LEU A 64 17.26 7.88 -2.00
N TRP A 65 16.73 8.87 -1.28
CA TRP A 65 15.86 8.63 -0.11
C TRP A 65 14.59 7.86 -0.49
N ARG A 66 13.97 8.23 -1.61
CA ARG A 66 12.80 7.53 -2.12
C ARG A 66 13.07 6.04 -2.36
N LYS A 67 14.19 5.68 -2.98
CA LYS A 67 14.57 4.27 -3.19
C LYS A 67 14.76 3.55 -1.87
N GLY A 68 15.49 4.13 -0.92
CA GLY A 68 15.71 3.52 0.40
C GLY A 68 14.41 3.22 1.13
N PHE A 69 13.50 4.20 1.18
CA PHE A 69 12.19 3.97 1.80
C PHE A 69 11.33 2.94 1.06
N GLU A 70 11.33 2.95 -0.28
CA GLU A 70 10.59 1.95 -1.07
C GLU A 70 11.14 0.53 -0.83
N THR A 71 12.45 0.38 -0.70
CA THR A 71 13.08 -0.91 -0.36
C THR A 71 12.70 -1.37 1.05
N VAL A 72 12.77 -0.48 2.05
CA VAL A 72 12.37 -0.81 3.43
C VAL A 72 10.89 -1.16 3.50
N LEU A 73 10.03 -0.41 2.81
CA LEU A 73 8.61 -0.69 2.73
C LEU A 73 8.33 -2.05 2.08
N ALA A 74 9.02 -2.38 0.98
CA ALA A 74 8.88 -3.69 0.34
C ALA A 74 9.33 -4.83 1.26
N ALA A 75 10.46 -4.68 1.96
CA ALA A 75 10.95 -5.65 2.93
C ALA A 75 9.98 -5.83 4.12
N LEU A 76 9.39 -4.74 4.61
CA LEU A 76 8.37 -4.78 5.66
C LEU A 76 7.13 -5.56 5.19
N LEU A 77 6.60 -5.25 4.00
CA LEU A 77 5.43 -5.94 3.45
C LEU A 77 5.67 -7.43 3.23
N LEU A 78 6.87 -7.80 2.74
CA LEU A 78 7.28 -9.20 2.61
C LEU A 78 7.36 -9.89 3.97
N THR A 79 7.94 -9.23 4.98
CA THR A 79 8.01 -9.75 6.35
C THR A 79 6.60 -9.98 6.91
N LEU A 80 5.69 -9.01 6.76
CA LEU A 80 4.31 -9.14 7.21
C LEU A 80 3.58 -10.27 6.50
N PHE A 81 3.80 -10.45 5.20
CA PHE A 81 3.24 -11.59 4.46
C PHE A 81 3.79 -12.92 4.96
N ALA A 82 5.10 -13.00 5.19
CA ALA A 82 5.75 -14.20 5.70
C ALA A 82 5.24 -14.57 7.10
N VAL A 83 5.08 -13.58 7.98
CA VAL A 83 4.48 -13.75 9.32
C VAL A 83 3.06 -14.28 9.21
N TRP A 84 2.23 -13.67 8.34
CA TRP A 84 0.86 -14.12 8.12
C TRP A 84 0.76 -15.57 7.60
N LEU A 85 1.77 -16.03 6.86
CA LEU A 85 1.82 -17.39 6.32
C LEU A 85 2.12 -18.44 7.38
N ILE A 86 2.68 -18.05 8.53
CA ILE A 86 3.01 -18.94 9.64
C ILE A 86 1.72 -19.17 10.44
N PRO A 87 1.04 -20.33 10.32
CA PRO A 87 -0.26 -20.56 10.95
C PRO A 87 -0.16 -20.76 12.47
N SER A 88 1.07 -20.82 13.00
CA SER A 88 1.41 -21.20 14.37
C SER A 88 1.82 -20.02 15.26
N LEU A 89 1.60 -18.78 14.81
CA LEU A 89 1.73 -17.54 15.59
C LEU A 89 0.34 -16.93 15.78
#